data_AF-A0A0S8L204-F1
#
_entry.id   AF-A0A0S8L204-F1
#
_cell.length_a   1.000
_cell.length_b   1.000
_cell.length_c   1.000
_cell.angle_alpha   90.00
_cell.angle_beta   90.00
_cell.angle_gamma   90.00
#
_symmetry.space_group_name_H-M   'P 1'
#
loop_
_entity.id
_entity.type
_entity.pdbx_description
1 polymer ?
#
loop_
_entity_poly.entity_id
_entity_poly.type
_entity_poly.pdbx_seq_one_letter_code
_entity_poly.pdbx_strand_id
1 'polypeptide(L)'
;MLFRLASLFAALATLWLLGAHADDPPPVLMVMDYQIGANHMPQPVPMKLGEFTLSEALPGADKLRILPGDAFPAEAARPSDRAVELYQSTTQARSLVCIVHVRYFRSPAGQWAANFQLVEQPLVARDANGNWKPFSEIRGAPGLIVLTGSALPNAEGFYPSLEFGMNLKKVYVNSWAVR
;
A
#
# COMPACT_ATOMS: atom_id res chain seq x y z
N MET A 1 5.09 50.40 -61.75
CA MET A 1 6.40 49.97 -62.27
C MET A 1 7.33 49.87 -61.07
N LEU A 2 7.70 48.65 -60.65
CA LEU A 2 8.83 48.25 -59.77
C LEU A 2 8.92 48.82 -58.33
N PHE A 3 9.47 48.16 -57.30
CA PHE A 3 9.72 46.77 -56.86
C PHE A 3 10.26 46.88 -55.40
N ARG A 4 9.75 46.06 -54.47
CA ARG A 4 10.35 45.39 -53.27
C ARG A 4 11.36 46.05 -52.29
N LEU A 5 11.35 45.44 -51.08
CA LEU A 5 12.37 45.31 -50.01
C LEU A 5 12.35 46.43 -48.93
N ALA A 6 12.49 46.18 -47.62
CA ALA A 6 12.58 44.96 -46.83
C ALA A 6 12.34 45.31 -45.34
N SER A 7 11.78 44.35 -44.61
CA SER A 7 12.09 43.91 -43.24
C SER A 7 12.92 44.82 -42.32
N LEU A 8 12.53 44.93 -41.03
CA LEU A 8 13.31 44.34 -39.92
C LEU A 8 12.60 44.43 -38.53
N PHE A 9 12.45 43.25 -37.95
CA PHE A 9 12.33 42.88 -36.52
C PHE A 9 11.15 43.34 -35.65
N ALA A 10 10.11 42.51 -35.70
CA ALA A 10 9.39 42.09 -34.50
C ALA A 10 10.32 41.27 -33.60
N ALA A 11 10.55 41.73 -32.37
CA ALA A 11 11.11 40.90 -31.31
C ALA A 11 9.95 40.24 -30.55
N LEU A 12 9.71 38.98 -30.91
CA LEU A 12 8.74 38.08 -30.32
C LEU A 12 9.13 37.84 -28.84
N ALA A 13 8.35 38.40 -27.91
CA ALA A 13 8.39 37.97 -26.52
C ALA A 13 7.69 36.61 -26.42
N THR A 14 8.39 35.55 -26.82
CA THR A 14 7.97 34.17 -26.58
C THR A 14 8.16 33.89 -25.10
N LEU A 15 7.18 34.29 -24.29
CA LEU A 15 7.11 33.93 -22.88
C LEU A 15 6.94 32.42 -22.83
N TRP A 16 7.98 31.75 -22.37
CA TRP A 16 8.01 30.33 -22.11
C TRP A 16 6.90 29.97 -21.11
N LEU A 17 5.77 29.46 -21.61
CA LEU A 17 4.92 28.57 -20.83
C LEU A 17 5.63 27.22 -20.72
N LEU A 18 6.68 27.18 -19.90
CA LEU A 18 7.02 25.95 -19.18
C LEU A 18 5.92 25.78 -18.13
N GLY A 19 4.82 25.17 -18.57
CA GLY A 19 3.86 24.58 -17.65
C GLY A 19 4.65 23.59 -16.80
N ALA A 20 4.89 23.94 -15.54
CA ALA A 20 5.18 22.96 -14.52
C ALA A 20 3.96 22.03 -14.49
N HIS A 21 4.06 20.89 -15.17
CA HIS A 21 3.20 19.76 -14.85
C HIS A 21 3.54 19.42 -13.39
N ALA A 22 2.71 19.90 -12.47
CA ALA A 22 2.66 19.30 -11.16
C ALA A 22 2.33 17.82 -11.42
N ASP A 23 3.29 16.93 -11.16
CA ASP A 23 3.03 15.50 -11.18
C ASP A 23 1.93 15.24 -10.17
N ASP A 24 0.72 14.93 -10.66
CA ASP A 24 -0.38 14.50 -9.80
C ASP A 24 0.11 13.31 -8.95
N PRO A 25 -0.21 13.28 -7.65
CA PRO A 25 0.23 12.20 -6.79
C PRO A 25 -0.25 10.86 -7.37
N PRO A 26 0.58 9.80 -7.32
CA PRO A 26 0.20 8.52 -7.88
C PRO A 26 -1.07 8.01 -7.21
N PRO A 27 -1.98 7.34 -7.95
CA PRO A 27 -3.19 6.76 -7.38
C PRO A 27 -2.88 5.86 -6.17
N VAL A 28 -3.78 5.88 -5.20
CA VAL A 28 -3.67 5.08 -3.98
C VAL A 28 -4.18 3.67 -4.25
N LEU A 29 -3.32 2.67 -4.03
CA LEU A 29 -3.65 1.25 -4.14
C LEU A 29 -4.56 0.81 -2.99
N MET A 30 -4.15 1.12 -1.77
CA MET A 30 -4.86 0.77 -0.53
C MET A 30 -4.51 1.76 0.57
N VAL A 31 -5.30 1.76 1.64
CA VAL A 31 -5.01 2.52 2.86
C VAL A 31 -4.75 1.55 3.99
N MET A 32 -3.59 1.69 4.64
CA MET A 32 -3.29 1.02 5.91
C MET A 32 -3.78 1.92 7.05
N ASP A 33 -4.91 1.58 7.64
CA ASP A 33 -5.47 2.30 8.78
C ASP A 33 -5.04 1.63 10.09
N TYR A 34 -4.13 2.31 10.81
CA TYR A 34 -3.60 1.86 12.08
C TYR A 34 -4.54 2.27 13.20
N GLN A 35 -5.15 1.29 13.89
CA GLN A 35 -5.96 1.54 15.06
C GLN A 35 -5.09 1.50 16.33
N ILE A 36 -4.97 2.62 17.04
CA ILE A 36 -4.20 2.76 18.28
C ILE A 36 -5.13 3.29 19.37
N GLY A 37 -5.64 2.39 20.22
CA GLY A 37 -6.74 2.68 21.13
C GLY A 37 -8.00 3.10 20.36
N ALA A 38 -8.46 4.33 20.60
CA ALA A 38 -9.59 4.93 19.89
C ALA A 38 -9.18 5.70 18.62
N ASN A 39 -7.87 5.89 18.40
CA ASN A 39 -7.38 6.71 17.30
C ASN A 39 -7.16 5.86 16.03
N HIS A 40 -7.40 6.48 14.89
CA HIS A 40 -7.17 5.92 13.56
C HIS A 40 -6.12 6.78 12.85
N MET A 41 -5.05 6.15 12.37
CA MET A 41 -3.98 6.80 11.64
C MET A 41 -3.89 6.20 10.23
N PRO A 42 -4.58 6.77 9.23
CA PRO A 42 -4.56 6.25 7.88
C PRO A 42 -3.24 6.56 7.17
N GLN A 43 -2.64 5.54 6.56
CA GLN A 43 -1.45 5.65 5.73
C GLN A 43 -1.78 5.20 4.30
N PRO A 44 -1.80 6.12 3.31
CA PRO A 44 -2.01 5.73 1.92
C PRO A 44 -0.80 4.96 1.40
N VAL A 45 -1.07 3.89 0.66
CA VAL A 45 -0.09 3.09 -0.07
C VAL A 45 -0.26 3.39 -1.56
N PRO A 46 0.74 3.99 -2.22
CA PRO A 46 0.61 4.34 -3.64
C PRO A 46 0.64 3.08 -4.51
N MET A 47 0.07 3.18 -5.71
CA MET A 47 0.12 2.12 -6.74
C MET A 47 1.52 1.96 -7.37
N LYS A 48 2.41 2.92 -7.11
CA LYS A 48 3.80 2.92 -7.56
C LYS A 48 4.57 1.74 -6.96
N LEU A 49 5.26 0.98 -7.82
CA LEU A 49 6.17 -0.08 -7.40
C LEU A 49 7.36 0.50 -6.62
N GLY A 50 7.79 -0.21 -5.57
CA GLY A 50 8.94 0.20 -4.78
C GLY A 50 8.79 -0.12 -3.31
N GLU A 51 9.72 0.43 -2.52
CA GLU A 51 9.78 0.24 -1.08
C GLU A 51 9.51 1.57 -0.37
N PHE A 52 8.75 1.49 0.71
CA PHE A 52 8.25 2.64 1.43
C PHE A 52 8.38 2.40 2.93
N THR A 53 8.58 3.48 3.68
CA THR A 53 8.71 3.45 5.13
C THR A 53 7.87 4.60 5.68
N LEU A 54 7.25 4.39 6.84
CA LEU A 54 6.62 5.48 7.57
C LEU A 54 7.64 6.58 7.87
N SER A 55 7.24 7.84 7.71
CA SER A 55 8.08 8.99 8.10
C SER A 55 8.35 9.01 9.60
N GLU A 56 7.39 8.53 10.40
CA GLU A 56 7.47 8.47 11.85
C GLU A 56 7.09 7.07 12.36
N ALA A 57 7.84 6.57 13.33
CA ALA A 57 7.56 5.27 13.92
C ALA A 57 6.29 5.33 14.79
N LEU A 58 5.35 4.42 14.56
CA LEU A 58 4.15 4.29 15.37
C LEU A 58 4.40 3.40 16.60
N PRO A 59 3.70 3.64 17.74
CA PRO A 59 3.84 2.86 18.97
C PRO A 59 3.26 1.43 18.90
N GLY A 60 2.95 0.94 17.70
CA GLY A 60 2.23 -0.31 17.45
C GLY A 60 0.71 -0.12 17.49
N ALA A 61 0.02 -0.78 16.56
CA ALA A 61 -1.43 -0.75 16.44
C ALA A 61 -2.08 -1.95 17.13
N ASP A 62 -3.23 -1.74 17.75
CA ASP A 62 -4.05 -2.83 18.31
C ASP A 62 -4.65 -3.67 17.17
N LYS A 63 -5.00 -3.00 16.07
CA LYS A 63 -5.44 -3.62 14.81
C LYS A 63 -4.90 -2.84 13.62
N LEU A 64 -4.66 -3.55 12.53
CA LEU A 64 -4.38 -2.95 11.22
C LEU A 64 -5.54 -3.26 10.28
N ARG A 65 -6.09 -2.22 9.66
CA ARG A 65 -7.15 -2.31 8.66
C ARG A 65 -6.56 -2.00 7.28
N ILE A 66 -6.86 -2.86 6.31
CA ILE A 66 -6.55 -2.63 4.90
C ILE A 66 -7.84 -2.26 4.20
N LEU A 67 -7.91 -1.01 3.75
CA LEU A 67 -9.07 -0.42 3.09
C LEU A 67 -8.78 -0.16 1.61
N PRO A 68 -9.80 -0.17 0.74
CA PRO A 68 -9.63 0.22 -0.66
C PRO A 68 -9.11 1.66 -0.76
N GLY A 69 -8.16 1.87 -1.68
CA GLY A 69 -7.70 3.18 -2.09
C GLY A 69 -8.63 3.77 -3.16
N ASP A 70 -8.03 4.31 -4.21
CA ASP A 70 -8.76 4.90 -5.33
C ASP A 70 -9.52 3.84 -6.13
N ALA A 71 -10.74 4.18 -6.54
CA ALA A 71 -11.53 3.40 -7.47
C ALA A 71 -11.37 3.95 -8.89
N PHE A 72 -11.29 3.05 -9.87
CA PHE A 72 -11.09 3.43 -11.26
C PHE A 72 -12.40 3.38 -12.06
N PRO A 73 -12.59 4.24 -13.07
CA PRO A 73 -13.80 4.28 -13.90
C PRO A 73 -14.15 2.94 -14.52
N ALA A 74 -15.42 2.78 -14.89
CA ALA A 74 -15.89 1.51 -15.40
C ALA A 74 -15.24 1.16 -16.76
N GLU A 75 -14.98 2.19 -17.54
CA GLU A 75 -14.46 2.13 -18.91
C GLU A 75 -12.93 1.93 -18.94
N ALA A 76 -12.26 2.13 -17.81
CA ALA A 76 -10.83 1.89 -17.70
C ALA A 76 -10.51 0.40 -17.79
N ALA A 77 -9.31 0.08 -18.30
CA ALA A 77 -8.78 -1.26 -18.21
C ALA A 77 -8.67 -1.68 -16.73
N ARG A 78 -8.96 -2.95 -16.44
CA ARG A 78 -8.81 -3.51 -15.09
C ARG A 78 -7.36 -3.26 -14.63
N PRO A 79 -7.13 -2.58 -13.51
CA PRO A 79 -5.77 -2.39 -13.03
C PRO A 79 -5.12 -3.74 -12.71
N SER A 80 -3.81 -3.82 -12.94
CA SER A 80 -3.04 -5.05 -12.70
C SER A 80 -3.04 -5.44 -11.23
N ASP A 81 -3.04 -6.75 -10.98
CA ASP A 81 -2.88 -7.31 -9.63
C ASP A 81 -1.54 -6.83 -9.00
N ARG A 82 -1.51 -6.72 -7.67
CA ARG A 82 -0.33 -6.30 -6.89
C ARG A 82 -0.13 -7.21 -5.69
N ALA A 83 1.10 -7.28 -5.21
CA ALA A 83 1.39 -7.79 -3.87
C ALA A 83 1.99 -6.68 -3.01
N VAL A 84 1.48 -6.53 -1.80
CA VAL A 84 2.08 -5.62 -0.81
C VAL A 84 2.65 -6.42 0.34
N GLU A 85 3.97 -6.42 0.44
CA GLU A 85 4.73 -7.05 1.51
C GLU A 85 4.82 -6.06 2.67
N LEU A 86 4.26 -6.41 3.83
CA LEU A 86 4.26 -5.56 5.02
C LEU A 86 5.37 -5.99 5.96
N TYR A 87 6.14 -5.04 6.48
CA TYR A 87 7.32 -5.33 7.29
C TYR A 87 7.32 -4.58 8.62
N GLN A 88 7.91 -5.25 9.61
CA GLN A 88 8.40 -4.66 10.83
C GLN A 88 9.91 -4.45 10.72
N SER A 89 10.37 -3.21 10.80
CA SER A 89 11.77 -2.87 10.93
C SER A 89 12.10 -2.62 12.40
N THR A 90 13.13 -3.31 12.89
CA THR A 90 13.83 -3.01 14.14
C THR A 90 15.18 -2.36 13.82
N THR A 91 15.93 -1.92 14.82
CA THR A 91 17.29 -1.37 14.64
C THR A 91 18.28 -2.34 13.98
N GLN A 92 17.98 -3.64 13.95
CA GLN A 92 18.92 -4.67 13.50
C GLN A 92 18.42 -5.50 12.30
N ALA A 93 17.12 -5.50 12.01
CA ALA A 93 16.55 -6.30 10.91
C ALA A 93 15.19 -5.78 10.45
N ARG A 94 14.89 -6.00 9.16
CA ARG A 94 13.55 -5.89 8.56
C ARG A 94 12.95 -7.29 8.45
N SER A 95 11.78 -7.48 9.01
CA SER A 95 11.10 -8.77 9.05
C SER A 95 9.75 -8.66 8.39
N LEU A 96 9.44 -9.58 7.48
CA LEU A 96 8.12 -9.66 6.86
C LEU A 96 7.09 -9.95 7.97
N VAL A 97 5.92 -9.32 7.89
CA VAL A 97 4.77 -9.57 8.77
C VAL A 97 3.75 -10.40 8.02
N CYS A 98 3.35 -9.94 6.83
CA CYS A 98 2.44 -10.65 5.93
C CYS A 98 2.55 -10.10 4.51
N ILE A 99 1.89 -10.80 3.58
CA ILE A 99 1.70 -10.33 2.21
C ILE A 99 0.21 -10.11 1.99
N VAL A 100 -0.14 -8.95 1.44
CA VAL A 100 -1.49 -8.63 0.99
C VAL A 100 -1.53 -8.70 -0.52
N HIS A 101 -2.23 -9.70 -1.07
CA HIS A 101 -2.54 -9.72 -2.50
C HIS A 101 -3.68 -8.76 -2.78
N VAL A 102 -3.51 -7.91 -3.79
CA VAL A 102 -4.51 -6.93 -4.22
C VAL A 102 -4.97 -7.29 -5.63
N ARG A 103 -6.28 -7.42 -5.80
CA ARG A 103 -6.94 -7.66 -7.08
C ARG A 103 -8.14 -6.76 -7.23
N TYR A 104 -8.37 -6.26 -8.44
CA TYR A 104 -9.48 -5.36 -8.73
C TYR A 104 -10.71 -6.11 -9.20
N PHE A 105 -11.85 -5.78 -8.60
CA PHE A 105 -13.18 -6.30 -8.94
C PHE A 105 -14.14 -5.13 -9.21
N ARG A 106 -15.25 -5.43 -9.90
CA ARG A 106 -16.31 -4.44 -10.12
C ARG A 106 -17.06 -4.17 -8.82
N SER A 107 -17.12 -2.92 -8.41
CA SER A 107 -18.00 -2.47 -7.34
C SER A 107 -19.46 -2.45 -7.82
N PRO A 108 -20.46 -2.34 -6.92
CA PRO A 108 -21.86 -2.15 -7.31
C PRO A 108 -22.09 -0.93 -8.20
N ALA A 109 -21.23 0.08 -8.12
CA ALA A 109 -21.24 1.27 -8.99
C ALA A 109 -20.56 1.05 -10.34
N GLY A 110 -20.09 -0.16 -10.65
CA GLY A 110 -19.41 -0.52 -11.90
C GLY A 110 -17.93 -0.12 -11.95
N GLN A 111 -17.41 0.57 -10.94
CA GLN A 111 -16.00 0.97 -10.86
C GLN A 111 -15.09 -0.21 -10.54
N TRP A 112 -13.82 -0.16 -10.94
CA TRP A 112 -12.82 -1.10 -10.46
C TRP A 112 -12.36 -0.69 -9.06
N ALA A 113 -12.60 -1.54 -8.07
CA ALA A 113 -12.17 -1.34 -6.69
C ALA A 113 -11.23 -2.48 -6.25
N ALA A 114 -10.25 -2.13 -5.43
CA ALA A 114 -9.31 -3.09 -4.87
C ALA A 114 -9.98 -3.99 -3.81
N ASN A 115 -9.80 -5.30 -3.95
CA ASN A 115 -10.07 -6.28 -2.91
C ASN A 115 -8.77 -6.99 -2.55
N PHE A 116 -8.77 -7.64 -1.39
CA PHE A 116 -7.57 -8.04 -0.68
C PHE A 116 -7.64 -9.50 -0.24
N GLN A 117 -6.53 -10.21 -0.36
CA GLN A 117 -6.36 -11.51 0.25
C GLN A 117 -5.12 -11.47 1.12
N LEU A 118 -5.26 -11.86 2.38
CA LEU A 118 -4.14 -12.00 3.29
C LEU A 118 -3.47 -13.35 3.03
N VAL A 119 -2.18 -13.34 2.68
CA VAL A 119 -1.36 -14.55 2.61
C VAL A 119 -0.54 -14.62 3.89
N GLU A 120 -0.99 -15.48 4.80
CA GLU A 120 -0.30 -15.79 6.05
C GLU A 120 0.86 -16.75 5.74
N GLN A 121 2.05 -16.22 5.51
CA GLN A 121 3.25 -17.04 5.52
C GLN A 121 3.68 -17.24 6.98
N PRO A 122 3.90 -18.48 7.46
CA PRO A 122 4.42 -18.69 8.80
C PRO A 122 5.78 -18.03 8.90
N LEU A 123 5.86 -16.97 9.70
CA LEU A 123 7.09 -16.24 9.92
C LEU A 123 8.05 -17.16 10.65
N VAL A 124 9.07 -17.65 9.97
CA VAL A 124 10.14 -18.46 10.57
C VAL A 124 11.48 -17.78 10.36
N ALA A 125 12.29 -17.74 11.40
CA ALA A 125 13.66 -17.26 11.37
C ALA A 125 14.61 -18.34 11.89
N ARG A 126 15.88 -18.27 11.49
CA ARG A 126 16.94 -19.09 12.08
C ARG A 126 17.29 -18.50 13.46
N ASP A 127 17.28 -19.32 14.50
CA ASP A 127 17.84 -18.93 15.80
C ASP A 127 19.37 -18.88 15.76
N ALA A 128 20.00 -18.46 16.86
CA ALA A 128 21.47 -18.38 16.97
C ALA A 128 22.17 -19.74 16.76
N ASN A 129 21.45 -20.85 16.88
CA ASN A 129 21.94 -22.21 16.67
C ASN A 129 21.60 -22.74 15.26
N GLY A 130 21.00 -21.91 14.40
CA GLY A 130 20.60 -22.27 13.05
C GLY A 130 19.32 -23.10 12.95
N ASN A 131 18.48 -23.20 13.99
CA ASN A 131 17.20 -23.89 13.89
C ASN A 131 16.11 -22.96 13.36
N TRP A 132 15.19 -23.49 12.55
CA TRP A 132 13.99 -22.76 12.17
C TRP A 132 13.06 -22.61 13.38
N LYS A 133 12.75 -21.37 13.74
CA LYS A 133 11.80 -21.02 14.80
C LYS A 133 10.76 -20.02 14.30
N PRO A 134 9.50 -20.12 14.74
CA PRO A 134 8.53 -19.06 14.54
C PRO A 134 9.08 -17.72 15.06
N PHE A 135 9.04 -16.70 14.21
CA PHE A 135 9.59 -15.37 14.46
C PHE A 135 8.91 -14.67 15.64
N SER A 136 7.67 -15.03 15.92
CA SER A 136 6.81 -14.41 16.93
C SER A 136 6.65 -15.28 18.18
N GLU A 137 7.66 -16.03 18.62
CA GLU A 137 7.59 -16.73 19.92
C GLU A 137 7.54 -15.71 21.08
N ILE A 138 6.46 -15.73 21.87
CA ILE A 138 6.39 -15.09 23.19
C ILE A 138 6.32 -16.21 24.21
N ARG A 139 7.40 -16.38 24.97
CA ARG A 139 7.51 -17.48 25.97
C ARG A 139 7.18 -18.85 25.36
N GLY A 140 7.53 -19.08 24.09
CA GLY A 140 7.33 -20.35 23.38
C GLY A 140 6.01 -20.49 22.61
N ALA A 141 5.12 -19.49 22.60
CA ALA A 141 3.88 -19.51 21.80
C ALA A 141 4.00 -18.63 20.54
N PRO A 142 3.62 -19.11 19.34
CA PRO A 142 3.70 -18.32 18.11
C PRO A 142 2.65 -17.18 18.11
N GLY A 143 3.11 -15.97 17.80
CA GLY A 143 2.25 -14.85 17.50
C GLY A 143 1.60 -15.03 16.13
N LEU A 144 0.29 -15.20 16.11
CA LEU A 144 -0.51 -15.43 14.91
C LEU A 144 -1.19 -14.13 14.49
N ILE A 145 -1.28 -13.91 13.19
CA ILE A 145 -2.21 -12.93 12.64
C ILE A 145 -3.61 -13.52 12.74
N VAL A 146 -4.55 -12.71 13.21
CA VAL A 146 -5.95 -13.11 13.33
C VAL A 146 -6.78 -12.10 12.56
N LEU A 147 -7.48 -12.57 11.52
CA LEU A 147 -8.51 -11.77 10.86
C LEU A 147 -9.65 -11.53 11.85
N THR A 148 -9.92 -10.27 12.16
CA THR A 148 -10.98 -9.85 13.11
C THR A 148 -12.11 -9.10 12.45
N GLY A 149 -12.00 -8.81 11.14
CA GLY A 149 -13.04 -8.15 10.38
C GLY A 149 -14.26 -9.03 10.12
N SER A 150 -15.42 -8.40 9.91
CA SER A 150 -16.68 -9.05 9.57
C SER A 150 -16.97 -9.12 8.07
N ALA A 151 -16.12 -8.50 7.24
CA ALA A 151 -16.28 -8.53 5.79
C ALA A 151 -16.13 -9.96 5.28
N LEU A 152 -17.05 -10.38 4.41
CA LEU A 152 -16.96 -11.69 3.76
C LEU A 152 -16.13 -11.59 2.47
N PRO A 153 -15.34 -12.62 2.14
CA PRO A 153 -14.65 -12.67 0.87
C PRO A 153 -15.62 -12.92 -0.28
N ASN A 154 -15.21 -12.55 -1.49
CA ASN A 154 -15.87 -13.01 -2.71
C ASN A 154 -15.55 -14.49 -3.00
N ALA A 155 -16.11 -15.03 -4.09
CA ALA A 155 -15.91 -16.43 -4.49
C ALA A 155 -14.43 -16.81 -4.77
N GLU A 156 -13.56 -15.83 -5.02
CA GLU A 156 -12.13 -16.03 -5.23
C GLU A 156 -11.30 -15.90 -3.94
N GLY A 157 -11.94 -15.66 -2.79
CA GLY A 157 -11.25 -15.49 -1.50
C GLY A 157 -10.70 -14.09 -1.25
N PHE A 158 -11.11 -13.09 -2.03
CA PHE A 158 -10.71 -11.69 -1.83
C PHE A 158 -11.77 -10.89 -1.07
N TYR A 159 -11.35 -10.24 0.00
CA TYR A 159 -12.15 -9.40 0.89
C TYR A 159 -12.18 -7.95 0.39
N PRO A 160 -13.32 -7.24 0.48
CA PRO A 160 -13.37 -5.81 0.12
C PRO A 160 -12.56 -4.93 1.08
N SER A 161 -12.24 -5.44 2.27
CA SER A 161 -11.36 -4.85 3.27
C SER A 161 -10.85 -5.95 4.18
N LEU A 162 -9.63 -5.81 4.71
CA LEU A 162 -9.12 -6.69 5.76
C LEU A 162 -9.05 -5.92 7.08
N GLU A 163 -9.24 -6.64 8.18
CA GLU A 163 -8.89 -6.16 9.52
C GLU A 163 -8.23 -7.32 10.25
N PHE A 164 -7.04 -7.07 10.80
CA PHE A 164 -6.35 -8.07 11.57
C PHE A 164 -5.58 -7.48 12.75
N GLY A 165 -5.40 -8.32 13.78
CA GLY A 165 -4.53 -8.06 14.90
C GLY A 165 -3.52 -9.20 15.08
N MET A 166 -2.65 -9.08 16.09
CA MET A 166 -1.89 -10.22 16.57
C MET A 166 -2.49 -10.75 17.87
N ASN A 167 -2.52 -12.07 18.03
CA ASN A 167 -3.11 -12.74 19.19
C ASN A 167 -2.42 -12.40 20.54
N LEU A 168 -1.13 -12.02 20.53
CA LEU A 168 -0.33 -11.86 21.74
C LEU A 168 0.37 -10.49 21.87
N LYS A 169 0.33 -9.65 20.83
CA LYS A 169 1.03 -8.36 20.76
C LYS A 169 0.25 -7.35 19.93
N LYS A 170 0.70 -6.10 19.97
CA LYS A 170 0.34 -5.10 18.96
C LYS A 170 0.94 -5.44 17.60
N VAL A 171 0.29 -5.01 16.53
CA VAL A 171 0.79 -5.06 15.15
C VAL A 171 1.81 -3.94 14.95
N TYR A 172 3.01 -4.27 14.51
CA TYR A 172 4.05 -3.30 14.15
C TYR A 172 4.36 -3.42 12.67
N VAL A 173 3.86 -2.49 11.86
CA VAL A 173 4.20 -2.37 10.44
C VAL A 173 4.69 -0.95 10.21
N ASN A 174 5.95 -0.79 9.83
CA ASN A 174 6.57 0.53 9.61
C ASN A 174 7.23 0.67 8.24
N SER A 175 7.29 -0.40 7.45
CA SER A 175 7.69 -0.34 6.04
C SER A 175 6.92 -1.35 5.22
N TRP A 176 6.83 -1.12 3.91
CA TRP A 176 6.16 -1.99 2.97
C TRP A 176 6.85 -1.98 1.61
N ALA A 177 6.60 -2.99 0.79
CA ALA A 177 7.02 -3.03 -0.60
C ALA A 177 5.84 -3.36 -1.51
N VAL A 178 5.67 -2.59 -2.58
CA VAL A 178 4.66 -2.83 -3.62
C VAL A 178 5.35 -3.49 -4.80
N ARG A 179 4.88 -4.70 -5.15
CA ARG A 179 5.39 -5.55 -6.23
C ARG A 179 4.32 -5.76 -7.30
#